data_AF-A0A957MFB6-F1
#
_entry.id   AF-A0A957MFB6-F1
#
_cell.length_a   1.000
_cell.length_b   1.000
_cell.length_c   1.000
_cell.angle_alpha   90.00
_cell.angle_beta   90.00
_cell.angle_gamma   90.00
#
_symmetry.space_group_name_H-M   'P 1'
#
loop_
_entity.id
_entity.type
_entity.pdbx_description
1 polymer ?
#
loop_
_entity_poly.entity_id
_entity_poly.type
_entity_poly.pdbx_seq_one_letter_code
_entity_poly.pdbx_strand_id
1 'polypeptide(L)'
;EKVEDLAAFKNEYPVTLGAYTLKSYDPNGQWHLWERREDWDRSATGPLGEPAAKYVFYKNFGDEQTRTLAFIKNEYDVDTFMSPDSIAAAQAQNPNVHTFAAALPYHDMNDACSYGIIMNNQKAPLDMPEVRWALALSLDLPNVGTNSMSGQFKASALPMPDTQITRPAFFEPLQAWLTEFTLPDGYKPYNPDFGTEMVTKLTEMGMDASQLPTGDAVTGNFGMGWWKAD
;
A
#
# COMPACT_ATOMS: atom_id res chain seq x y z
N GLU A 1 -16.41 -8.72 -32.63
CA GLU A 1 -15.08 -8.08 -32.79
C GLU A 1 -14.67 -8.17 -34.25
N LYS A 2 -14.03 -7.13 -34.82
CA LYS A 2 -13.72 -7.02 -36.26
C LYS A 2 -12.30 -6.49 -36.53
N VAL A 3 -11.37 -6.68 -35.59
CA VAL A 3 -9.99 -6.17 -35.72
C VAL A 3 -9.05 -7.34 -36.01
N GLU A 4 -8.20 -7.20 -37.04
CA GLU A 4 -7.29 -8.26 -37.51
C GLU A 4 -6.10 -8.49 -36.58
N ASP A 5 -5.53 -7.43 -35.99
CA ASP A 5 -4.42 -7.51 -35.03
C ASP A 5 -4.84 -6.90 -33.68
N LEU A 6 -5.18 -7.77 -32.74
CA LEU A 6 -5.55 -7.39 -31.39
C LEU A 6 -4.37 -6.80 -30.60
N ALA A 7 -3.14 -7.17 -30.91
CA ALA A 7 -1.95 -6.68 -30.19
C ALA A 7 -1.60 -5.24 -30.60
N ALA A 8 -1.91 -4.84 -31.83
CA ALA A 8 -1.69 -3.49 -32.32
C ALA A 8 -2.90 -2.55 -32.15
N PHE A 9 -4.07 -3.09 -31.79
CA PHE A 9 -5.29 -2.30 -31.65
C PHE A 9 -5.20 -1.27 -30.52
N LYS A 10 -5.32 0.01 -30.87
CA LYS A 10 -5.44 1.10 -29.90
C LYS A 10 -6.90 1.32 -29.54
N ASN A 11 -7.28 0.92 -28.33
CA ASN A 11 -8.61 1.17 -27.79
C ASN A 11 -8.71 2.60 -27.21
N GLU A 12 -8.56 3.62 -28.08
CA GLU A 12 -8.44 5.03 -27.68
C GLU A 12 -9.66 5.55 -26.89
N TYR A 13 -10.86 5.05 -27.23
CA TYR A 13 -12.10 5.35 -26.53
C TYR A 13 -12.71 4.06 -25.99
N PRO A 14 -12.25 3.58 -24.82
CA PRO A 14 -12.69 2.30 -24.30
C PRO A 14 -14.18 2.35 -23.93
N VAL A 15 -14.91 1.31 -24.29
CA VAL A 15 -16.25 1.07 -23.74
C VAL A 15 -16.07 0.68 -22.27
N THR A 16 -16.68 1.44 -21.37
CA THR A 16 -16.60 1.20 -19.92
C THR A 16 -17.93 0.74 -19.35
N LEU A 17 -17.86 -0.08 -18.30
CA LEU A 17 -19.02 -0.41 -17.46
C LEU A 17 -19.19 0.58 -16.30
N GLY A 18 -18.28 1.54 -16.13
CA GLY A 18 -18.33 2.57 -15.09
C GLY A 18 -19.26 3.73 -15.43
N ALA A 19 -19.46 4.61 -14.46
CA ALA A 19 -20.30 5.80 -14.57
C ALA A 19 -19.71 6.95 -15.42
N TYR A 20 -18.48 6.81 -15.92
CA TYR A 20 -17.76 7.82 -16.68
C TYR A 20 -17.29 7.30 -18.04
N THR A 21 -17.24 8.19 -19.02
CA THR A 21 -16.63 7.96 -20.33
C THR A 21 -15.44 8.89 -20.54
N LEU A 22 -14.45 8.46 -21.32
CA LEU A 22 -13.33 9.31 -21.70
C LEU A 22 -13.86 10.45 -22.57
N LYS A 23 -13.63 11.70 -22.14
CA LYS A 23 -14.04 12.92 -22.86
C LYS A 23 -12.92 13.43 -23.77
N SER A 24 -11.72 13.52 -23.22
CA SER A 24 -10.52 13.98 -23.95
C SER A 24 -9.26 13.49 -23.28
N TYR A 25 -8.15 13.44 -24.02
CA TYR A 25 -6.84 13.07 -23.49
C TYR A 25 -5.73 13.78 -24.26
N ASP A 26 -4.56 13.87 -23.66
CA ASP A 26 -3.33 14.27 -24.32
C ASP A 26 -2.79 13.12 -25.17
N PRO A 27 -2.60 13.29 -26.49
CA PRO A 27 -1.96 12.28 -27.34
C PRO A 27 -0.56 11.87 -26.88
N ASN A 28 0.13 12.70 -26.09
CA ASN A 28 1.44 12.39 -25.48
C ASN A 28 1.33 11.71 -24.11
N GLY A 29 0.12 11.45 -23.62
CA GLY A 29 -0.13 10.67 -22.40
C GLY A 29 0.04 11.43 -21.08
N GLN A 30 0.08 12.76 -21.06
CA GLN A 30 0.27 13.50 -19.80
C GLN A 30 -1.02 13.76 -19.03
N TRP A 31 -2.19 13.68 -19.66
CA TRP A 31 -3.46 13.84 -18.96
C TRP A 31 -4.63 13.19 -19.71
N HIS A 32 -5.70 12.92 -18.97
CA HIS A 32 -6.98 12.52 -19.53
C HIS A 32 -8.15 13.00 -18.66
N LEU A 33 -9.22 13.43 -19.34
CA LEU A 33 -10.45 13.94 -18.76
C LEU A 33 -11.58 12.95 -18.99
N TRP A 34 -12.26 12.61 -17.91
CA TRP A 34 -13.44 11.75 -17.90
C TRP A 34 -14.68 12.58 -17.56
N GLU A 35 -15.79 12.32 -18.24
CA GLU A 35 -17.09 12.94 -17.97
C GLU A 35 -18.09 11.88 -17.53
N ARG A 36 -18.84 12.21 -16.47
CA ARG A 36 -19.91 11.36 -15.97
C ARG A 36 -20.98 11.24 -17.05
N ARG A 37 -21.40 10.02 -17.33
CA ARG A 37 -22.41 9.72 -18.35
C ARG A 37 -23.79 10.27 -17.93
N GLU A 38 -24.62 10.62 -18.90
CA GLU A 38 -26.03 10.98 -18.63
C GLU A 38 -26.81 9.79 -18.06
N ASP A 39 -26.50 8.57 -18.51
CA ASP A 39 -27.07 7.30 -18.07
C ASP A 39 -26.19 6.60 -17.00
N TRP A 40 -25.58 7.38 -16.10
CA TRP A 40 -24.70 6.86 -15.05
C TRP A 40 -25.37 5.78 -14.18
N ASP A 41 -26.69 5.83 -14.03
CA ASP A 41 -27.51 4.89 -13.28
C ASP A 41 -27.50 3.48 -13.90
N ARG A 42 -27.24 3.38 -15.20
CA ARG A 42 -27.09 2.11 -15.93
C ARG A 42 -25.67 1.54 -15.90
N SER A 43 -24.76 2.14 -15.13
CA SER A 43 -23.40 1.64 -14.93
C SER A 43 -23.34 0.56 -13.85
N ALA A 44 -22.23 -0.17 -13.78
CA ALA A 44 -21.94 -1.14 -12.71
C ALA A 44 -21.93 -0.50 -11.31
N THR A 45 -21.64 0.80 -11.24
CA THR A 45 -21.64 1.60 -10.00
C THR A 45 -22.94 2.36 -9.79
N GLY A 46 -23.90 2.31 -10.73
CA GLY A 46 -25.20 2.99 -10.62
C GLY A 46 -25.97 2.66 -9.32
N PRO A 47 -25.98 1.40 -8.85
CA PRO A 47 -26.58 1.05 -7.54
C PRO A 47 -25.96 1.76 -6.33
N LEU A 48 -24.74 2.31 -6.44
CA LEU A 48 -24.09 3.08 -5.38
C LEU A 48 -24.54 4.55 -5.33
N GLY A 49 -25.37 4.98 -6.28
CA GLY A 49 -25.85 6.35 -6.41
C GLY A 49 -25.06 7.19 -7.41
N GLU A 50 -25.54 8.42 -7.62
CA GLU A 50 -24.94 9.36 -8.58
C GLU A 50 -23.56 9.80 -8.12
N PRO A 51 -22.48 9.61 -8.91
CA PRO A 51 -21.17 10.16 -8.57
C PRO A 51 -21.23 11.69 -8.47
N ALA A 52 -20.73 12.28 -7.37
CA ALA A 52 -20.82 13.71 -7.15
C ALA A 52 -20.07 14.55 -8.21
N ALA A 53 -18.91 14.07 -8.66
CA ALA A 53 -18.11 14.76 -9.66
C ALA A 53 -18.73 14.62 -11.07
N LYS A 54 -18.88 15.75 -11.77
CA LYS A 54 -19.22 15.71 -13.20
C LYS A 54 -18.03 15.31 -14.06
N TYR A 55 -16.83 15.70 -13.63
CA TYR A 55 -15.58 15.48 -14.34
C TYR A 55 -14.52 14.90 -13.41
N VAL A 56 -13.72 13.98 -13.93
CA VAL A 56 -12.52 13.48 -13.26
C VAL A 56 -11.34 13.68 -14.18
N PHE A 57 -10.37 14.46 -13.72
CA PHE A 57 -9.18 14.82 -14.48
C PHE A 57 -7.96 14.17 -13.86
N TYR A 58 -7.29 13.31 -14.63
CA TYR A 58 -6.02 12.74 -14.22
C TYR A 58 -4.93 13.43 -15.02
N LYS A 59 -3.89 13.86 -14.31
CA LYS A 59 -2.74 14.52 -14.89
C LYS A 59 -1.48 14.00 -14.23
N ASN A 60 -0.47 13.74 -15.06
CA ASN A 60 0.86 13.48 -14.59
C ASN A 60 1.51 14.79 -14.13
N PHE A 61 1.77 14.90 -12.84
CA PHE A 61 2.45 16.04 -12.22
C PHE A 61 3.98 15.82 -12.09
N GLY A 62 4.51 14.68 -12.53
CA GLY A 62 5.94 14.38 -12.48
C GLY A 62 6.36 13.73 -11.16
N ASP A 63 7.57 14.04 -10.70
CA ASP A 63 8.15 13.49 -9.47
C ASP A 63 7.41 13.94 -8.20
N GLU A 64 7.68 13.25 -7.09
CA GLU A 64 7.00 13.50 -5.82
C GLU A 64 7.19 14.92 -5.29
N GLN A 65 8.35 15.55 -5.51
CA GLN A 65 8.58 16.93 -5.07
C GLN A 65 7.66 17.90 -5.81
N THR A 66 7.55 17.73 -7.13
CA THR A 66 6.64 18.54 -7.96
C THR A 66 5.18 18.30 -7.58
N ARG A 67 4.80 17.03 -7.37
CA ARG A 67 3.46 16.67 -6.89
C ARG A 67 3.12 17.26 -5.53
N THR A 68 4.06 17.23 -4.59
CA THR A 68 3.88 17.77 -3.23
C THR A 68 3.61 19.28 -3.28
N LEU A 69 4.38 20.02 -4.08
CA LEU A 69 4.17 21.47 -4.26
C LEU A 69 2.84 21.79 -4.93
N ALA A 70 2.44 21.02 -5.93
CA ALA A 70 1.13 21.16 -6.58
C ALA A 70 -0.02 20.87 -5.59
N PHE A 71 0.15 19.88 -4.72
CA PHE A 71 -0.85 19.51 -3.71
C PHE A 71 -1.02 20.58 -2.64
N ILE A 72 0.10 21.12 -2.13
CA ILE A 72 0.12 22.26 -1.20
C ILE A 72 -0.64 23.46 -1.77
N LYS A 73 -0.56 23.68 -3.08
CA LYS A 73 -1.25 24.75 -3.80
C LYS A 73 -2.71 24.44 -4.17
N ASN A 74 -3.22 23.27 -3.78
CA ASN A 74 -4.55 22.76 -4.15
C ASN A 74 -4.74 22.64 -5.67
N GLU A 75 -3.70 22.28 -6.42
CA GLU A 75 -3.79 22.09 -7.88
C GLU A 75 -4.44 20.74 -8.27
N TYR A 76 -4.58 19.81 -7.32
CA TYR A 76 -5.33 18.56 -7.46
C TYR A 76 -5.80 18.05 -6.09
N ASP A 77 -6.80 17.16 -6.07
CA ASP A 77 -7.56 16.83 -4.86
C ASP A 77 -7.10 15.58 -4.11
N VAL A 78 -6.41 14.65 -4.79
CA VAL A 78 -6.03 13.34 -4.24
C VAL A 78 -4.64 12.92 -4.72
N ASP A 79 -3.71 12.65 -3.79
CA ASP A 79 -2.49 11.88 -4.06
C ASP A 79 -2.57 10.52 -3.33
N THR A 80 -2.02 9.48 -3.95
CA THR A 80 -1.96 8.10 -3.43
C THR A 80 -0.54 7.53 -3.38
N PHE A 81 0.47 8.31 -3.80
CA PHE A 81 1.87 7.91 -3.90
C PHE A 81 2.79 8.99 -3.33
N MET A 82 2.64 9.28 -2.04
CA MET A 82 3.52 10.18 -1.30
C MET A 82 4.18 9.46 -0.13
N SER A 83 5.44 9.76 0.13
CA SER A 83 6.13 9.33 1.34
C SER A 83 5.56 10.02 2.58
N PRO A 84 5.69 9.40 3.76
CA PRO A 84 5.30 10.00 5.03
C PRO A 84 5.87 11.42 5.26
N ASP A 85 7.13 11.62 4.88
CA ASP A 85 7.82 12.90 5.08
C ASP A 85 7.24 14.00 4.17
N SER A 86 6.93 13.68 2.91
CA SER A 86 6.27 14.62 1.99
C SER A 86 4.86 14.99 2.47
N ILE A 87 4.15 14.05 3.08
CA ILE A 87 2.80 14.29 3.62
C ILE A 87 2.87 15.22 4.83
N ALA A 88 3.79 14.95 5.77
CA ALA A 88 4.02 15.84 6.90
C ALA A 88 4.41 17.26 6.44
N ALA A 89 5.29 17.37 5.43
CA ALA A 89 5.68 18.65 4.85
C ALA A 89 4.52 19.39 4.15
N ALA A 90 3.61 18.65 3.50
CA ALA A 90 2.42 19.21 2.87
C ALA A 90 1.43 19.74 3.90
N GLN A 91 1.14 18.95 4.96
CA GLN A 91 0.23 19.35 6.04
C GLN A 91 0.74 20.56 6.82
N ALA A 92 2.07 20.66 7.02
CA ALA A 92 2.69 21.82 7.65
C ALA A 92 2.51 23.13 6.85
N GLN A 93 2.30 23.03 5.54
CA GLN A 93 2.17 24.18 4.64
C GLN A 93 0.73 24.45 4.18
N ASN A 94 -0.15 23.46 4.26
CA ASN A 94 -1.56 23.59 3.90
C ASN A 94 -2.44 22.80 4.87
N PRO A 95 -3.23 23.49 5.74
CA PRO A 95 -4.06 22.83 6.76
C PRO A 95 -5.26 22.08 6.18
N ASN A 96 -5.56 22.22 4.88
CA ASN A 96 -6.62 21.46 4.21
C ASN A 96 -6.14 20.07 3.74
N VAL A 97 -4.84 19.80 3.79
CA VAL A 97 -4.29 18.49 3.44
C VAL A 97 -4.54 17.53 4.61
N HIS A 98 -5.28 16.45 4.32
CA HIS A 98 -5.62 15.43 5.29
C HIS A 98 -5.30 14.03 4.76
N THR A 99 -5.14 13.10 5.69
CA THR A 99 -4.88 11.69 5.43
C THR A 99 -6.07 10.84 5.85
N PHE A 100 -6.12 9.58 5.42
CA PHE A 100 -7.26 8.69 5.69
C PHE A 100 -7.35 8.22 7.15
N ALA A 101 -6.24 8.21 7.90
CA ALA A 101 -6.21 7.85 9.32
C ALA A 101 -5.73 9.02 10.19
N ALA A 102 -6.28 9.08 11.42
CA ALA A 102 -5.96 10.12 12.41
C ALA A 102 -4.71 9.79 13.26
N ALA A 103 -4.26 8.53 13.28
CA ALA A 103 -3.09 8.05 14.01
C ALA A 103 -2.13 7.32 13.05
N LEU A 104 -0.89 7.09 13.50
CA LEU A 104 0.13 6.42 12.71
C LEU A 104 -0.24 4.94 12.50
N PRO A 105 -0.08 4.39 11.28
CA PRO A 105 0.30 5.05 10.02
C PRO A 105 -0.88 5.80 9.39
N TYR A 106 -0.64 7.05 9.01
CA TYR A 106 -1.70 7.99 8.59
C TYR A 106 -2.41 7.59 7.28
N HIS A 107 -1.96 6.51 6.63
CA HIS A 107 -2.50 5.97 5.38
C HIS A 107 -3.37 4.73 5.61
N ASP A 108 -4.19 4.38 4.63
CA ASP A 108 -4.95 3.13 4.68
C ASP A 108 -4.00 1.92 4.54
N MET A 109 -3.82 1.18 5.64
CA MET A 109 -3.02 -0.05 5.66
C MET A 109 -3.79 -1.27 5.16
N ASN A 110 -4.98 -1.11 4.57
CA ASN A 110 -5.74 -2.17 3.90
C ASN A 110 -5.47 -2.25 2.40
N ASP A 111 -4.37 -1.67 1.92
CA ASP A 111 -3.93 -1.83 0.54
C ASP A 111 -3.82 -3.33 0.17
N ALA A 112 -4.31 -3.68 -1.02
CA ALA A 112 -4.19 -5.02 -1.57
C ALA A 112 -2.78 -5.32 -2.11
N CYS A 113 -1.90 -4.31 -2.16
CA CYS A 113 -0.51 -4.46 -2.57
C CYS A 113 0.36 -4.98 -1.41
N SER A 114 1.35 -5.80 -1.74
CA SER A 114 2.42 -6.19 -0.81
C SER A 114 3.77 -5.95 -1.45
N TYR A 115 4.65 -5.28 -0.72
CA TYR A 115 6.03 -5.10 -1.11
C TYR A 115 6.87 -6.25 -0.56
N GLY A 116 7.77 -6.79 -1.38
CA GLY A 116 8.63 -7.88 -0.99
C GLY A 116 9.58 -8.32 -2.09
N ILE A 117 10.48 -9.24 -1.73
CA ILE A 117 11.45 -9.81 -2.66
C ILE A 117 10.91 -11.16 -3.14
N ILE A 118 10.67 -11.27 -4.45
CA ILE A 118 10.35 -12.55 -5.08
C ILE A 118 11.66 -13.18 -5.56
N MET A 119 11.97 -14.36 -5.04
CA MET A 119 13.18 -15.10 -5.39
C MET A 119 12.91 -16.08 -6.53
N ASN A 120 13.84 -16.15 -7.49
CA ASN A 120 13.75 -17.14 -8.56
C ASN A 120 14.22 -18.51 -8.07
N ASN A 121 13.29 -19.31 -7.57
CA ASN A 121 13.56 -20.64 -7.00
C ASN A 121 14.04 -21.68 -8.03
N GLN A 122 14.24 -21.31 -9.31
CA GLN A 122 14.79 -22.18 -10.36
C GLN A 122 16.27 -21.92 -10.64
N LYS A 123 16.91 -21.00 -9.91
CA LYS A 123 18.31 -20.59 -10.15
C LYS A 123 19.12 -20.73 -8.88
N ALA A 124 20.24 -21.44 -8.97
CA ALA A 124 21.21 -21.48 -7.88
C ALA A 124 21.78 -20.08 -7.57
N PRO A 125 21.97 -19.71 -6.30
CA PRO A 125 21.69 -20.51 -5.09
C PRO A 125 20.27 -20.32 -4.51
N LEU A 126 19.37 -19.61 -5.19
CA LEU A 126 18.01 -19.31 -4.71
C LEU A 126 17.05 -20.51 -4.78
N ASP A 127 17.43 -21.60 -5.44
CA ASP A 127 16.71 -22.88 -5.42
C ASP A 127 16.80 -23.57 -4.04
N MET A 128 17.85 -23.31 -3.25
CA MET A 128 18.06 -23.84 -1.90
C MET A 128 17.19 -23.12 -0.85
N PRO A 129 16.28 -23.80 -0.13
CA PRO A 129 15.48 -23.20 0.94
C PRO A 129 16.31 -22.54 2.04
N GLU A 130 17.46 -23.12 2.38
CA GLU A 130 18.37 -22.63 3.42
C GLU A 130 18.93 -21.25 3.07
N VAL A 131 19.26 -21.04 1.80
CA VAL A 131 19.75 -19.73 1.30
C VAL A 131 18.63 -18.70 1.38
N ARG A 132 17.40 -19.07 1.03
CA ARG A 132 16.25 -18.16 1.11
C ARG A 132 15.92 -17.78 2.56
N TRP A 133 16.01 -18.73 3.48
CA TRP A 133 15.84 -18.45 4.92
C TRP A 133 16.97 -17.58 5.45
N ALA A 134 18.23 -17.85 5.10
CA ALA A 134 19.35 -17.00 5.49
C ALA A 134 19.16 -15.55 4.99
N LEU A 135 18.71 -15.37 3.74
CA LEU A 135 18.40 -14.04 3.21
C LEU A 135 17.22 -13.37 3.94
N ALA A 136 16.15 -14.12 4.23
CA ALA A 136 14.99 -13.60 4.93
C ALA A 136 15.33 -13.16 6.37
N LEU A 137 16.13 -13.94 7.09
CA LEU A 137 16.56 -13.67 8.47
C LEU A 137 17.67 -12.62 8.53
N SER A 138 18.42 -12.38 7.45
CA SER A 138 19.37 -11.26 7.40
C SER A 138 18.70 -9.88 7.36
N LEU A 139 17.37 -9.83 7.15
CA LEU A 139 16.63 -8.58 7.03
C LEU A 139 16.19 -8.04 8.39
N ASP A 140 16.84 -6.98 8.84
CA ASP A 140 16.36 -6.13 9.94
C ASP A 140 15.21 -5.23 9.47
N LEU A 141 14.01 -5.82 9.40
CA LEU A 141 12.81 -5.13 8.93
C LEU A 141 12.47 -3.89 9.80
N PRO A 142 12.61 -3.91 11.14
CA PRO A 142 12.42 -2.71 11.95
C PRO A 142 13.29 -1.55 11.46
N ASN A 143 14.60 -1.77 11.26
CA ASN A 143 15.49 -0.72 10.78
C ASN A 143 15.19 -0.30 9.33
N VAL A 144 14.89 -1.24 8.44
CA VAL A 144 14.51 -0.92 7.06
C VAL A 144 13.26 -0.05 7.02
N GLY A 145 12.21 -0.43 7.75
CA GLY A 145 10.95 0.29 7.77
C GLY A 145 11.04 1.64 8.46
N THR A 146 11.84 1.79 9.52
CA THR A 146 12.08 3.10 10.13
C THR A 146 12.88 4.03 9.22
N ASN A 147 13.88 3.52 8.50
CA ASN A 147 14.73 4.35 7.66
C ASN A 147 14.09 4.72 6.32
N SER A 148 13.23 3.85 5.77
CA SER A 148 12.61 4.06 4.46
C SER A 148 11.23 4.71 4.51
N MET A 149 10.46 4.44 5.56
CA MET A 149 9.06 4.83 5.67
C MET A 149 8.73 5.50 7.01
N SER A 150 9.73 5.96 7.77
CA SER A 150 9.53 6.59 9.07
C SER A 150 8.69 5.72 10.04
N GLY A 151 8.78 4.39 9.89
CA GLY A 151 8.03 3.40 10.66
C GLY A 151 6.61 3.13 10.17
N GLN A 152 6.15 3.78 9.11
CA GLN A 152 4.77 3.68 8.61
C GLN A 152 4.60 2.54 7.62
N PHE A 153 4.61 1.31 8.14
CA PHE A 153 4.36 0.09 7.35
C PHE A 153 3.71 -0.98 8.21
N LYS A 154 3.02 -1.92 7.54
CA LYS A 154 2.48 -3.13 8.16
C LYS A 154 3.31 -4.32 7.71
N ALA A 155 3.91 -5.05 8.65
CA ALA A 155 4.64 -6.27 8.32
C ALA A 155 3.68 -7.43 8.02
N SER A 156 4.06 -8.29 7.08
CA SER A 156 3.28 -9.48 6.72
C SER A 156 4.19 -10.66 6.45
N ALA A 157 4.29 -11.60 7.40
CA ALA A 157 5.08 -12.83 7.23
C ALA A 157 4.55 -13.76 6.12
N LEU A 158 3.32 -13.55 5.66
CA LEU A 158 2.70 -14.33 4.58
C LEU A 158 2.88 -13.61 3.22
N PRO A 159 2.87 -14.34 2.09
CA PRO A 159 3.06 -13.76 0.75
C PRO A 159 1.80 -13.06 0.21
N MET A 160 1.09 -12.34 1.07
CA MET A 160 -0.15 -11.61 0.77
C MET A 160 -0.32 -10.46 1.76
N PRO A 161 -1.13 -9.44 1.45
CA PRO A 161 -1.36 -8.33 2.36
C PRO A 161 -2.25 -8.76 3.53
N ASP A 162 -2.03 -8.16 4.69
CA ASP A 162 -2.87 -8.32 5.89
C ASP A 162 -3.98 -7.26 5.91
N THR A 163 -5.14 -7.64 5.38
CA THR A 163 -6.33 -6.79 5.15
C THR A 163 -7.53 -7.32 5.93
N GLN A 164 -8.59 -6.52 6.03
CA GLN A 164 -9.88 -6.95 6.60
C GLN A 164 -10.47 -8.25 5.99
N ILE A 165 -10.09 -8.61 4.76
CA ILE A 165 -10.55 -9.86 4.11
C ILE A 165 -9.57 -11.01 4.38
N THR A 166 -8.28 -10.77 4.14
CA THR A 166 -7.25 -11.82 4.22
C THR A 166 -6.89 -12.17 5.65
N ARG A 167 -7.02 -11.25 6.61
CA ARG A 167 -6.70 -11.46 8.02
C ARG A 167 -7.47 -12.62 8.65
N PRO A 168 -8.83 -12.60 8.68
CA PRO A 168 -9.58 -13.72 9.25
C PRO A 168 -9.48 -14.99 8.39
N ALA A 169 -9.25 -14.86 7.09
CA ALA A 169 -9.16 -16.00 6.18
C ALA A 169 -7.84 -16.78 6.29
N PHE A 170 -6.72 -16.08 6.54
CA PHE A 170 -5.38 -16.67 6.46
C PHE A 170 -4.50 -16.34 7.65
N PHE A 171 -4.42 -15.09 8.10
CA PHE A 171 -3.46 -14.69 9.12
C PHE A 171 -3.82 -15.23 10.49
N GLU A 172 -5.06 -15.02 10.94
CA GLU A 172 -5.53 -15.47 12.26
C GLU A 172 -5.46 -17.00 12.39
N PRO A 173 -5.96 -17.81 11.42
CA PRO A 173 -5.87 -19.26 11.53
C PRO A 173 -4.44 -19.81 11.51
N LEU A 174 -3.49 -19.09 10.91
CA LEU A 174 -2.09 -19.52 10.78
C LEU A 174 -1.20 -19.07 11.94
N GLN A 175 -1.67 -18.23 12.86
CA GLN A 175 -0.84 -17.73 13.98
C GLN A 175 -0.24 -18.84 14.85
N ALA A 176 -1.05 -19.86 15.18
CA ALA A 176 -0.59 -20.99 15.97
C ALA A 176 0.51 -21.76 15.22
N TRP A 177 0.35 -21.94 13.90
CA TRP A 177 1.35 -22.59 13.08
C TRP A 177 2.63 -21.77 12.96
N LEU A 178 2.53 -20.45 12.74
CA LEU A 178 3.67 -19.54 12.65
C LEU A 178 4.49 -19.50 13.95
N THR A 179 3.82 -19.46 15.09
CA THR A 179 4.47 -19.43 16.42
C THR A 179 5.20 -20.74 16.75
N GLU A 180 4.66 -21.87 16.29
CA GLU A 180 5.28 -23.19 16.50
C GLU A 180 6.24 -23.60 15.38
N PHE A 181 6.31 -22.84 14.28
CA PHE A 181 7.16 -23.15 13.15
C PHE A 181 8.65 -23.17 13.54
N THR A 182 9.32 -24.26 13.18
CA THR A 182 10.76 -24.43 13.40
C THR A 182 11.49 -24.72 12.10
N LEU A 183 12.67 -24.15 11.94
CA LEU A 183 13.65 -24.56 10.93
C LEU A 183 14.24 -25.95 11.28
N PRO A 184 14.95 -26.62 10.35
CA PRO A 184 15.47 -27.98 10.57
C PRO A 184 16.40 -28.14 11.79
N ASP A 185 17.00 -27.06 12.26
CA ASP A 185 17.86 -26.99 13.45
C ASP A 185 17.08 -26.74 14.76
N GLY A 186 15.75 -26.61 14.68
CA GLY A 186 14.87 -26.30 15.82
C GLY A 186 14.70 -24.80 16.09
N TYR A 187 15.32 -23.92 15.31
CA TYR A 187 15.17 -22.47 15.47
C TYR A 187 13.74 -22.03 15.18
N LYS A 188 13.15 -21.17 16.03
CA LYS A 188 11.83 -20.56 15.85
C LYS A 188 11.96 -19.13 15.30
N PRO A 189 11.83 -18.92 13.97
CA PRO A 189 12.12 -17.64 13.34
C PRO A 189 11.00 -16.62 13.46
N TYR A 190 9.77 -17.02 13.77
CA TYR A 190 8.66 -16.08 13.86
C TYR A 190 8.74 -15.25 15.15
N ASN A 191 8.49 -13.95 15.02
CA ASN A 191 8.33 -13.00 16.12
C ASN A 191 6.90 -12.45 16.13
N PRO A 192 6.03 -12.92 17.05
CA PRO A 192 4.69 -12.36 17.23
C PRO A 192 4.71 -10.98 17.90
N ASP A 193 5.81 -10.62 18.58
CA ASP A 193 5.95 -9.38 19.34
C ASP A 193 6.45 -8.19 18.48
N PHE A 194 6.67 -8.40 17.19
CA PHE A 194 7.19 -7.40 16.25
C PHE A 194 6.49 -6.03 16.34
N GLY A 195 5.16 -6.02 16.40
CA GLY A 195 4.39 -4.76 16.49
C GLY A 195 4.66 -4.00 17.79
N THR A 196 4.79 -4.71 18.91
CA THR A 196 5.11 -4.12 20.22
C THR A 196 6.54 -3.58 20.26
N GLU A 197 7.47 -4.31 19.64
CA GLU A 197 8.86 -3.86 19.48
C GLU A 197 8.95 -2.60 18.60
N MET A 198 8.14 -2.52 17.53
CA MET A 198 8.05 -1.31 16.70
C MET A 198 7.54 -0.11 17.49
N VAL A 199 6.52 -0.26 18.33
CA VAL A 199 6.03 0.82 19.21
C VAL A 199 7.15 1.30 20.14
N THR A 200 7.87 0.37 20.78
CA THR A 200 9.00 0.70 21.66
C THR A 200 10.09 1.46 20.89
N LYS A 201 10.51 0.93 19.74
CA LYS A 201 11.54 1.53 18.88
C LYS A 201 11.17 2.95 18.44
N LEU A 202 9.93 3.16 17.97
CA LEU A 202 9.48 4.48 17.52
C LEU A 202 9.41 5.48 18.68
N THR A 203 9.02 5.01 19.87
CA THR A 203 9.05 5.84 21.09
C THR A 203 10.47 6.26 21.44
N GLU A 204 11.43 5.33 21.39
CA GLU A 204 12.86 5.60 21.65
C GLU A 204 13.48 6.54 20.61
N MET A 205 12.96 6.53 19.38
CA MET A 205 13.32 7.48 18.32
C MET A 205 12.70 8.87 18.51
N GLY A 206 11.89 9.08 19.57
CA GLY A 206 11.30 10.37 19.92
C GLY A 206 9.94 10.64 19.30
N MET A 207 9.26 9.63 18.74
CA MET A 207 7.89 9.77 18.27
C MET A 207 6.94 10.00 19.46
N ASP A 208 5.95 10.88 19.29
CA ASP A 208 4.94 11.12 20.31
C ASP A 208 4.11 9.84 20.53
N ALA A 209 4.14 9.32 21.77
CA ALA A 209 3.41 8.12 22.15
C ALA A 209 1.89 8.27 21.96
N SER A 210 1.35 9.49 21.95
CA SER A 210 -0.07 9.73 21.65
C SER A 210 -0.45 9.41 20.20
N GLN A 211 0.53 9.36 19.30
CA GLN A 211 0.35 9.06 17.88
C GLN A 211 0.57 7.57 17.55
N LEU A 212 1.07 6.79 18.50
CA LEU A 212 1.35 5.37 18.33
C LEU A 212 0.13 4.51 18.68
N PRO A 213 -0.07 3.37 17.99
CA PRO A 213 -1.16 2.45 18.31
C PRO A 213 -0.95 1.79 19.68
N THR A 214 -2.04 1.47 20.37
CA THR A 214 -2.04 0.81 21.69
C THR A 214 -3.01 -0.37 21.72
N GLY A 215 -2.79 -1.32 22.62
CA GLY A 215 -3.64 -2.50 22.77
C GLY A 215 -3.78 -3.28 21.45
N ASP A 216 -5.01 -3.69 21.11
CA ASP A 216 -5.29 -4.47 19.90
C ASP A 216 -4.96 -3.71 18.61
N ALA A 217 -4.91 -2.36 18.66
CA ALA A 217 -4.55 -1.55 17.50
C ALA A 217 -3.09 -1.77 17.07
N VAL A 218 -2.20 -2.25 17.95
CA VAL A 218 -0.78 -2.50 17.60
C VAL A 218 -0.70 -3.51 16.46
N THR A 219 -1.38 -4.65 16.59
CA THR A 219 -1.37 -5.69 15.55
C THR A 219 -2.14 -5.24 14.30
N GLY A 220 -3.22 -4.48 14.47
CA GLY A 220 -3.98 -3.91 13.37
C GLY A 220 -3.16 -2.97 12.46
N ASN A 221 -2.18 -2.27 13.04
CA ASN A 221 -1.35 -1.29 12.32
C ASN A 221 -0.01 -1.86 11.87
N PHE A 222 0.71 -2.61 12.71
CA PHE A 222 2.04 -3.14 12.40
C PHE A 222 2.04 -4.59 11.90
N GLY A 223 0.89 -5.26 11.91
CA GLY A 223 0.74 -6.66 11.50
C GLY A 223 0.79 -7.63 12.68
N MET A 224 0.53 -8.91 12.41
CA MET A 224 0.48 -9.95 13.46
C MET A 224 1.85 -10.49 13.88
N GLY A 225 2.91 -10.14 13.17
CA GLY A 225 4.27 -10.59 13.43
C GLY A 225 5.12 -10.64 12.17
N TRP A 226 6.43 -10.84 12.35
CA TRP A 226 7.41 -10.90 11.26
C TRP A 226 8.50 -11.95 11.57
N TRP A 227 9.43 -12.16 10.64
CA TRP A 227 10.61 -12.99 10.86
C TRP A 227 11.67 -12.24 11.68
N LYS A 228 12.31 -12.92 12.63
CA LYS A 228 13.44 -12.37 13.40
C LYS A 228 14.61 -12.03 12.48
N ALA A 229 15.37 -11.02 12.87
CA ALA A 229 16.67 -10.74 12.28
C ALA A 229 17.75 -11.50 13.07
N ASP A 230 18.56 -12.32 12.40
CA ASP A 230 19.62 -13.16 12.99
C ASP A 230 20.80 -13.34 12.00
#